data_AF-A0A1H3J2B2-F1
#
_entry.id   AF-A0A1H3J2B2-F1
#
_cell.length_a   1.000
_cell.length_b   1.000
_cell.length_c   1.000
_cell.angle_alpha   90.00
_cell.angle_beta   90.00
_cell.angle_gamma   90.00
#
_symmetry.space_group_name_H-M   'P 1'
#
loop_
_entity.id
_entity.type
_entity.pdbx_description
1 polymer ?
#
loop_
_entity_poly.entity_id
_entity_poly.type
_entity_poly.pdbx_seq_one_letter_code
_entity_poly.pdbx_strand_id
1 'polypeptide(L)'
;MAGAPSASPETHAINRQHIALIAQALAKLPERTKRVFELYQIEGYSHRMIADELAISTSLVYILIHEAMNHCRNALRSCTKE
;
A
#
# COMPACT_ATOMS: atom_id res chain seq x y z
N MET A 1 35.23 4.32 -10.94
CA MET A 1 34.27 3.92 -9.89
C MET A 1 34.08 5.11 -8.96
N ALA A 2 32.88 5.71 -8.91
CA ALA A 2 32.30 6.50 -7.79
C ALA A 2 31.17 7.41 -8.31
N GLY A 3 30.05 7.46 -7.57
CA GLY A 3 29.07 8.55 -7.63
C GLY A 3 27.75 8.25 -8.33
N ALA A 4 26.97 7.28 -7.85
CA ALA A 4 25.52 7.43 -8.00
C ALA A 4 25.13 8.71 -7.25
N PRO A 5 24.46 9.69 -7.87
CA PRO A 5 24.12 10.93 -7.20
C PRO A 5 23.23 10.58 -6.02
N SER A 6 23.76 10.81 -4.82
CA SER A 6 23.06 10.69 -3.56
C SER A 6 21.70 11.36 -3.70
N ALA A 7 20.63 10.56 -3.66
CA ALA A 7 19.37 11.08 -3.17
C ALA A 7 19.72 11.70 -1.80
N SER A 8 19.52 13.01 -1.67
CA SER A 8 19.87 13.75 -0.47
C SER A 8 19.36 13.00 0.77
N PRO A 9 20.05 13.06 1.93
CA PRO A 9 19.54 12.44 3.16
C PRO A 9 18.10 12.86 3.45
N GLU A 10 17.73 14.07 3.03
CA GLU A 10 16.38 14.62 3.01
C GLU A 10 15.41 13.79 2.14
N THR A 11 15.75 13.49 0.88
CA THR A 11 14.95 12.61 -0.01
C THR A 11 14.82 11.20 0.55
N HIS A 12 15.88 10.64 1.12
CA HIS A 12 15.81 9.34 1.77
C HIS A 12 14.94 9.35 3.03
N ALA A 13 15.01 10.42 3.84
CA ALA A 13 14.16 10.60 5.01
C ALA A 13 12.69 10.77 4.60
N ILE A 14 12.40 11.60 3.59
CA ILE A 14 11.04 11.77 3.03
C ILE A 14 10.49 10.45 2.51
N ASN A 15 11.29 9.67 1.77
CA ASN A 15 10.85 8.38 1.26
C ASN A 15 10.57 7.36 2.39
N ARG A 16 11.40 7.32 3.43
CA ARG A 16 11.15 6.48 4.61
C ARG A 16 9.91 6.91 5.38
N GLN A 17 9.70 8.21 5.53
CA GLN A 17 8.51 8.76 6.18
C GLN A 17 7.25 8.42 5.39
N HIS A 18 7.26 8.57 4.06
CA HIS A 18 6.14 8.13 3.21
C HIS A 18 5.85 6.64 3.35
N ILE A 19 6.87 5.78 3.34
CA ILE A 19 6.68 4.33 3.54
C ILE A 19 6.12 4.05 4.94
N ALA A 20 6.62 4.70 5.99
CA ALA A 20 6.13 4.52 7.35
C ALA A 20 4.67 5.01 7.50
N LEU A 21 4.28 6.08 6.82
CA LEU A 21 2.92 6.59 6.81
C LEU A 21 1.97 5.65 6.07
N ILE A 22 2.38 5.14 4.90
CA ILE A 22 1.61 4.15 4.16
C ILE A 22 1.51 2.85 4.98
N ALA A 23 2.59 2.41 5.63
CA ALA A 23 2.59 1.23 6.50
C ALA A 23 1.67 1.40 7.72
N GLN A 24 1.64 2.59 8.35
CA GLN A 24 0.71 2.89 9.44
C GLN A 24 -0.74 2.98 8.95
N ALA A 25 -0.98 3.52 7.76
CA ALA A 25 -2.30 3.54 7.13
C ALA A 25 -2.80 2.12 6.82
N LEU A 26 -1.91 1.28 6.28
CA LEU A 26 -2.12 -0.14 6.05
C LEU A 26 -2.34 -0.88 7.38
N ALA A 27 -1.64 -0.51 8.45
CA ALA A 27 -1.85 -1.10 9.77
C ALA A 27 -3.23 -0.77 10.36
N LYS A 28 -3.81 0.40 10.03
CA LYS A 28 -5.17 0.79 10.39
C LYS A 28 -6.24 0.17 9.47
N LEU A 29 -5.85 -0.36 8.31
CA LEU A 29 -6.75 -1.07 7.40
C LEU A 29 -7.01 -2.49 7.91
N PRO A 30 -8.20 -3.06 7.62
CA PRO A 30 -8.50 -4.44 7.95
C PRO A 30 -7.52 -5.38 7.24
N GLU A 31 -7.11 -6.44 7.94
CA GLU A 31 -6.10 -7.39 7.48
C GLU A 31 -6.43 -8.01 6.13
N ARG A 32 -7.72 -8.13 5.80
CA ARG A 32 -8.22 -8.57 4.49
C ARG A 32 -7.71 -7.71 3.35
N THR A 33 -7.78 -6.39 3.47
CA THR A 33 -7.33 -5.44 2.44
C THR A 33 -5.82 -5.49 2.25
N LYS A 34 -5.08 -5.64 3.36
CA LYS A 34 -3.63 -5.78 3.37
C LYS A 34 -3.21 -7.04 2.61
N ARG A 35 -3.88 -8.17 2.89
CA ARG A 35 -3.64 -9.44 2.22
C ARG A 35 -3.91 -9.39 0.72
N VAL A 36 -5.03 -8.77 0.32
CA VAL A 36 -5.35 -8.53 -1.10
C VAL A 36 -4.23 -7.75 -1.80
N PHE A 37 -3.73 -6.69 -1.16
CA PHE A 37 -2.67 -5.86 -1.71
C PHE A 37 -1.33 -6.60 -1.78
N GLU A 38 -0.98 -7.37 -0.74
CA GLU A 38 0.23 -8.22 -0.73
C GLU A 38 0.17 -9.28 -1.84
N LEU A 39 -0.94 -9.99 -1.99
CA LEU A 39 -1.13 -10.96 -3.07
C LEU A 39 -1.07 -10.31 -4.45
N TYR A 40 -1.59 -9.09 -4.59
CA TYR A 40 -1.53 -8.36 -5.86
C TYR A 40 -0.12 -7.85 -6.19
N GLN A 41 0.61 -7.31 -5.21
CA GLN A 41 1.91 -6.66 -5.43
C GLN A 41 3.11 -7.58 -5.29
N ILE A 42 3.13 -8.45 -4.29
CA ILE A 42 4.26 -9.35 -4.00
C ILE A 42 4.17 -10.57 -4.90
N GLU A 43 2.98 -11.16 -4.99
CA GLU A 43 2.78 -12.42 -5.71
C GLU A 43 2.31 -12.22 -7.16
N GLY A 44 1.83 -11.02 -7.51
CA GLY A 44 1.34 -10.72 -8.87
C GLY A 44 0.02 -11.42 -9.21
N TYR A 45 -0.77 -11.83 -8.21
CA TYR A 45 -2.03 -12.52 -8.43
C TYR A 45 -3.05 -11.62 -9.15
N SER A 46 -3.83 -12.24 -10.04
CA SER A 46 -4.98 -11.58 -10.65
C SER A 46 -6.14 -11.46 -9.65
N HIS A 47 -7.03 -10.48 -9.83
CA HIS A 47 -8.22 -10.27 -8.98
C HIS A 47 -9.04 -11.55 -8.72
N ARG A 48 -9.13 -12.44 -9.72
CA ARG A 48 -9.79 -13.76 -9.60
C ARG A 48 -9.04 -14.72 -8.68
N MET A 49 -7.72 -14.76 -8.75
CA MET A 49 -6.91 -15.62 -7.89
C MET A 49 -6.90 -15.12 -6.45
N ILE A 50 -6.86 -13.80 -6.26
CA ILE A 50 -7.00 -13.19 -4.93
C ILE A 50 -8.37 -13.50 -4.32
N ALA A 51 -9.42 -13.44 -5.14
CA ALA A 51 -10.78 -13.80 -4.73
C ALA A 51 -10.87 -15.26 -4.27
N ASP A 52 -10.24 -16.17 -5.02
CA ASP A 52 -10.18 -17.60 -4.70
C ASP A 52 -9.36 -17.87 -3.42
N GLU A 53 -8.16 -17.30 -3.33
CA GLU A 53 -7.23 -17.44 -2.20
C GLU A 53 -7.82 -16.93 -0.87
N LEU A 54 -8.53 -15.79 -0.92
CA LEU A 54 -9.21 -15.24 0.26
C LEU A 54 -10.63 -15.78 0.46
N ALA A 55 -11.10 -16.66 -0.43
CA ALA A 55 -12.48 -17.17 -0.48
C ALA A 55 -13.54 -16.05 -0.42
N ILE A 56 -13.32 -14.98 -1.17
CA ILE A 56 -14.22 -13.82 -1.29
C ILE A 56 -14.64 -13.58 -2.72
N SER A 57 -15.70 -12.80 -2.92
CA SER A 57 -16.14 -12.42 -4.28
C SER A 57 -15.12 -11.52 -4.97
N THR A 58 -14.94 -11.69 -6.29
CA THR A 58 -14.14 -10.79 -7.14
C THR A 58 -14.60 -9.33 -7.03
N SER A 59 -15.89 -9.09 -6.88
CA SER A 59 -16.44 -7.76 -6.59
C SER A 59 -15.94 -7.20 -5.27
N LEU A 60 -15.80 -8.05 -4.24
CA LEU A 60 -15.25 -7.63 -2.94
C LEU A 60 -13.75 -7.33 -3.06
N VAL A 61 -12.98 -8.12 -3.82
CA VAL A 61 -11.56 -7.79 -4.11
C VAL A 61 -11.44 -6.42 -4.75
N TYR A 62 -12.27 -6.10 -5.74
CA TYR A 62 -12.29 -4.78 -6.38
C TYR A 62 -12.57 -3.67 -5.36
N ILE A 63 -13.59 -3.84 -4.51
CA ILE A 63 -13.91 -2.90 -3.43
C ILE A 63 -12.73 -2.75 -2.47
N LEU A 64 -12.11 -3.84 -2.03
CA LEU A 64 -10.98 -3.84 -1.11
C LEU A 64 -9.77 -3.11 -1.70
N ILE A 65 -9.44 -3.33 -2.97
CA ILE A 65 -8.35 -2.61 -3.66
C ILE A 65 -8.66 -1.10 -3.73
N HIS A 66 -9.90 -0.75 -4.07
CA HIS A 66 -10.35 0.65 -4.09
C HIS A 66 -10.31 1.29 -2.69
N GLU A 67 -10.77 0.57 -1.66
CA GLU A 67 -10.69 1.01 -0.27
C GLU A 67 -9.24 1.16 0.18
N ALA A 68 -8.36 0.22 -0.17
CA ALA A 68 -6.92 0.30 0.11
C ALA A 68 -6.33 1.59 -0.46
N MET A 69 -6.56 1.86 -1.75
CA MET A 69 -6.07 3.06 -2.42
C MET A 69 -6.65 4.33 -1.81
N ASN A 70 -7.95 4.35 -1.51
CA ASN A 70 -8.60 5.51 -0.91
C ASN A 70 -8.08 5.76 0.52
N HIS A 71 -7.85 4.71 1.30
CA HIS A 71 -7.26 4.81 2.63
C HIS A 71 -5.81 5.28 2.59
N CYS A 72 -4.99 4.73 1.69
CA CYS A 72 -3.62 5.17 1.47
C CYS A 72 -3.60 6.67 1.11
N ARG A 73 -4.48 7.08 0.19
CA ARG A 73 -4.59 8.49 -0.21
C ARG A 73 -5.09 9.38 0.92
N ASN A 74 -6.05 8.91 1.72
CA ASN A 74 -6.54 9.64 2.88
C ASN A 74 -5.46 9.77 3.96
N ALA A 75 -4.66 8.72 4.20
CA ALA A 75 -3.60 8.75 5.18
C ALA A 75 -2.44 9.68 4.77
N LEU A 76 -2.06 9.67 3.49
CA LEU A 76 -1.10 10.64 2.95
C LEU A 76 -1.62 12.08 3.13
N ARG A 77 -2.91 12.33 2.87
CA ARG A 77 -3.53 13.66 3.07
C ARG A 77 -3.69 14.04 4.54
N SER A 78 -3.87 13.06 5.42
CA SER A 78 -4.05 13.29 6.86
C SER A 78 -2.74 13.70 7.53
N CYS A 79 -1.60 13.25 7.02
CA CYS A 79 -0.27 13.64 7.52
C CYS A 79 0.21 15.01 7.00
N THR A 80 -0.33 15.51 5.89
CA THR A 80 -0.05 16.91 5.43
C THR A 80 -0.79 17.95 6.28
N LYS A 81 -1.46 17.53 7.36
CA LYS A 81 -2.10 18.38 8.37
C LYS A 81 -1.41 18.17 9.72
N GLU A 82 -0.18 18.63 9.85
CA GLU A 82 0.42 19.06 11.13
C GLU A 82 1.63 19.96 10.89
#